data_AF-A0A3N2MIZ7-F1
#
_entry.id   AF-A0A3N2MIZ7-F1
#
_cell.length_a   1.000
_cell.length_b   1.000
_cell.length_c   1.000
_cell.angle_alpha   90.00
_cell.angle_beta   90.00
_cell.angle_gamma   90.00
#
_symmetry.space_group_name_H-M   'P 1'
#
loop_
_entity.id
_entity.type
_entity.pdbx_description
1 polymer ?
#
loop_
_entity_poly.entity_id
_entity_poly.type
_entity_poly.pdbx_seq_one_letter_code
_entity_poly.pdbx_strand_id
1 'polypeptide(L)'
;MDKIDHLLDAIEHPENYSDSEIETLLQDPETREVYRILDKTKTSLQSQSSPDVDAEWETFRRRHHTKRFRISNLFSRNIAVGLAVGIMSLAAVAAVISISINHTPNHNMVTENENTDPANEATVYADSTYIEIPTASNPEIIVFNNEPLEIILNRIADYYGYKILFSENATKSLRLYFRWNQALSPEEVVESLNNFNQIHLSINDKTINID
;
A
#
# COMPACT_ATOMS: atom_id res chain seq x y z
N MET A 1 1.71 -45.73 35.02
CA MET A 1 1.22 -44.40 34.64
C MET A 1 2.40 -43.48 34.56
N ASP A 2 2.37 -42.59 33.58
CA ASP A 2 3.25 -41.44 33.49
C ASP A 2 2.88 -40.38 34.57
N LYS A 3 3.76 -39.40 34.80
CA LYS A 3 3.44 -38.25 35.66
C LYS A 3 2.24 -37.46 35.14
N ILE A 4 2.09 -37.33 33.82
CA ILE A 4 0.98 -36.59 33.22
C ILE A 4 -0.33 -37.38 33.31
N ASP A 5 -0.30 -38.71 33.15
CA ASP A 5 -1.45 -39.57 33.45
C ASP A 5 -1.96 -39.31 34.89
N HIS A 6 -1.04 -39.28 35.86
CA HIS A 6 -1.34 -39.13 37.29
C HIS A 6 -1.85 -37.72 37.62
N LEU A 7 -1.34 -36.69 36.94
CA LEU A 7 -1.86 -35.31 37.03
C LEU A 7 -3.27 -35.20 36.45
N LEU A 8 -3.56 -35.85 35.33
CA LEU A 8 -4.87 -35.81 34.68
C LEU A 8 -5.92 -36.58 35.51
N ASP A 9 -5.55 -37.75 36.03
CA ASP A 9 -6.38 -38.53 36.96
C ASP A 9 -6.67 -37.74 38.26
N ALA A 10 -5.70 -37.00 38.81
CA ALA A 10 -5.92 -36.09 39.94
C ALA A 10 -6.80 -34.87 39.62
N ILE A 11 -6.98 -34.51 38.35
CA ILE A 11 -7.90 -33.44 37.89
C ILE A 11 -9.32 -33.98 37.65
N GLU A 12 -9.45 -35.25 37.22
CA GLU A 12 -10.74 -35.91 37.00
C GLU A 12 -11.33 -36.50 38.30
N HIS A 13 -10.47 -37.01 39.19
CA HIS A 13 -10.81 -37.68 40.45
C HIS A 13 -10.04 -37.12 41.67
N PRO A 14 -10.18 -35.82 42.00
CA PRO A 14 -9.47 -35.19 43.12
C PRO A 14 -9.78 -35.85 44.48
N GLU A 15 -10.91 -36.56 44.62
CA GLU A 15 -11.27 -37.32 45.82
C GLU A 15 -10.32 -38.49 46.16
N ASN A 16 -9.51 -38.94 45.20
CA ASN A 16 -8.57 -40.05 45.38
C ASN A 16 -7.17 -39.61 45.88
N TYR A 17 -6.93 -38.30 46.03
CA TYR A 17 -5.61 -37.72 46.26
C TYR A 17 -5.57 -36.85 47.53
N SER A 18 -4.50 -36.94 48.32
CA SER A 18 -4.27 -36.00 49.43
C SER A 18 -3.64 -34.69 48.96
N ASP A 19 -3.85 -33.60 49.71
CA ASP A 19 -3.23 -32.30 49.46
C ASP A 19 -1.70 -32.39 49.30
N SER A 20 -1.05 -33.27 50.09
CA SER A 20 0.39 -33.55 50.02
C SER A 20 0.83 -34.27 48.74
N GLU A 21 0.00 -35.14 48.18
CA GLU A 21 0.29 -35.81 46.90
C GLU A 21 0.08 -34.86 45.73
N ILE A 22 -0.95 -34.00 45.79
CA ILE A 22 -1.18 -32.92 44.82
C ILE A 22 -0.04 -31.90 44.87
N GLU A 23 0.43 -31.50 46.07
CA GLU A 23 1.61 -30.63 46.19
C GLU A 23 2.86 -31.28 45.60
N THR A 24 3.11 -32.56 45.92
CA THR A 24 4.25 -33.32 45.38
C THR A 24 4.18 -33.42 43.84
N LEU A 25 3.00 -33.67 43.28
CA LEU A 25 2.77 -33.68 41.83
C LEU A 25 3.05 -32.29 41.22
N LEU A 26 2.61 -31.20 41.85
CA LEU A 26 2.82 -29.83 41.37
C LEU A 26 4.20 -29.23 41.74
N GLN A 27 5.04 -29.95 42.49
CA GLN A 27 6.44 -29.60 42.74
C GLN A 27 7.34 -29.87 41.52
N ASP A 28 7.00 -30.86 40.69
CA ASP A 28 7.71 -31.16 39.44
C ASP A 28 7.46 -30.06 38.36
N PRO A 29 8.47 -29.64 37.56
CA PRO A 29 8.27 -28.60 36.55
C PRO A 29 7.36 -28.98 35.38
N GLU A 30 7.31 -30.27 35.01
CA GLU A 30 6.67 -30.79 33.81
C GLU A 30 5.14 -30.82 33.99
N THR A 31 4.70 -31.44 35.08
CA THR A 31 3.30 -31.44 35.55
C THR A 31 2.79 -30.01 35.81
N ARG A 32 3.59 -29.16 36.46
CA ARG A 32 3.23 -27.76 36.73
C ARG A 32 2.98 -26.98 35.44
N GLU A 33 3.80 -27.17 34.41
CA GLU A 33 3.62 -26.51 33.12
C GLU A 33 2.34 -27.00 32.41
N VAL A 34 2.05 -28.31 32.44
CA VAL A 34 0.79 -28.86 31.92
C VAL A 34 -0.43 -28.31 32.67
N TYR A 35 -0.41 -28.31 34.00
CA TYR A 35 -1.46 -27.69 34.83
C TYR A 35 -1.66 -26.21 34.49
N ARG A 36 -0.58 -25.45 34.34
CA ARG A 36 -0.59 -24.02 33.94
C ARG A 36 -1.10 -23.82 32.51
N ILE A 37 -1.03 -24.82 31.62
CA ILE A 37 -1.63 -24.77 30.28
C ILE A 37 -3.13 -25.09 30.35
N LEU A 38 -3.53 -26.07 31.15
CA LEU A 38 -4.94 -26.42 31.37
C LEU A 38 -5.71 -25.26 32.01
N ASP A 39 -5.16 -24.58 33.01
CA ASP A 39 -5.78 -23.40 33.65
C ASP A 39 -5.92 -22.21 32.67
N LYS A 40 -4.89 -21.91 31.87
CA LYS A 40 -4.99 -20.89 30.82
C LYS A 40 -5.99 -21.24 29.73
N THR A 41 -6.09 -22.52 29.37
CA THR A 41 -7.10 -23.01 28.42
C THR A 41 -8.51 -22.85 29.01
N LYS A 42 -8.71 -23.25 30.27
CA LYS A 42 -9.98 -23.10 31.01
C LYS A 42 -10.42 -21.63 31.10
N THR A 43 -9.51 -20.71 31.43
CA THR A 43 -9.81 -19.27 31.51
C THR A 43 -10.02 -18.62 30.14
N SER A 44 -9.38 -19.14 29.07
CA SER A 44 -9.65 -18.69 27.69
C SER A 44 -10.92 -19.29 27.06
N LEU A 45 -11.41 -20.42 27.58
CA LEU A 45 -12.68 -21.05 27.17
C LEU A 45 -13.89 -20.56 27.97
N GLN A 46 -13.67 -19.91 29.12
CA GLN A 46 -14.71 -19.14 29.79
C GLN A 46 -15.14 -18.01 28.84
N SER A 47 -16.42 -18.02 28.45
CA SER A 47 -16.97 -17.03 27.54
C SER A 47 -16.78 -15.62 28.10
N GLN A 48 -15.80 -14.90 27.55
CA GLN A 48 -15.59 -13.49 27.88
C GLN A 48 -16.86 -12.76 27.46
N SER A 49 -17.55 -12.16 28.43
CA SER A 49 -18.75 -11.37 28.15
C SER A 49 -18.40 -10.33 27.11
N SER A 50 -19.02 -10.41 25.93
CA SER A 50 -18.65 -9.61 24.76
C SER A 50 -18.62 -8.14 25.17
N PRO A 51 -17.45 -7.48 25.19
CA PRO A 51 -17.38 -6.09 25.61
C PRO A 51 -18.23 -5.25 24.67
N ASP A 52 -18.94 -4.29 25.23
CA ASP A 52 -19.68 -3.30 24.43
C ASP A 52 -18.66 -2.50 23.62
N VAL A 53 -18.56 -2.87 22.34
CA VAL A 53 -17.57 -2.34 21.40
C VAL A 53 -17.78 -0.84 21.21
N ASP A 54 -19.02 -0.37 21.18
CA ASP A 54 -19.34 1.05 21.07
C ASP A 54 -18.99 1.80 22.36
N ALA A 55 -19.27 1.22 23.54
CA ALA A 55 -18.89 1.83 24.82
C ALA A 55 -17.37 1.97 24.97
N GLU A 56 -16.58 0.93 24.68
CA GLU A 56 -15.12 1.00 24.75
C GLU A 56 -14.49 1.81 23.61
N TRP A 57 -15.11 1.82 22.42
CA TRP A 57 -14.74 2.77 21.36
C TRP A 57 -14.98 4.20 21.81
N GLU A 58 -16.07 4.49 22.54
CA GLU A 58 -16.31 5.81 23.13
C GLU A 58 -15.39 6.13 24.31
N THR A 59 -14.96 5.17 25.13
CA THR A 59 -13.92 5.46 26.15
C THR A 59 -12.59 5.79 25.47
N PHE A 60 -12.17 5.02 24.47
CA PHE A 60 -10.96 5.24 23.68
C PHE A 60 -11.02 6.59 22.95
N ARG A 61 -12.11 6.86 22.21
CA ARG A 61 -12.33 8.12 21.48
C ARG A 61 -12.26 9.33 22.41
N ARG A 62 -12.86 9.26 23.61
CA ARG A 62 -12.76 10.34 24.61
C ARG A 62 -11.35 10.51 25.17
N ARG A 63 -10.60 9.44 25.43
CA ARG A 63 -9.19 9.52 25.86
C ARG A 63 -8.26 10.11 24.77
N HIS A 64 -8.51 9.79 23.50
CA HIS A 64 -7.62 10.09 22.39
C HIS A 64 -8.09 11.22 21.45
N HIS A 65 -9.17 11.94 21.76
CA HIS A 65 -9.59 13.11 20.99
C HIS A 65 -8.57 14.27 21.10
N THR A 66 -7.60 14.31 20.20
CA THR A 66 -6.78 15.50 20.02
C THR A 66 -7.69 16.65 19.56
N LYS A 67 -7.60 17.81 20.23
CA LYS A 67 -8.29 19.02 19.78
C LYS A 67 -7.75 19.42 18.41
N ARG A 68 -8.45 19.04 17.33
CA ARG A 68 -8.22 19.60 15.99
C ARG A 68 -8.40 21.12 16.08
N PHE A 69 -7.28 21.84 16.08
CA PHE A 69 -7.28 23.30 15.95
C PHE A 69 -8.01 23.68 14.66
N ARG A 70 -9.07 24.49 14.76
CA ARG A 70 -9.79 25.00 13.60
C ARG A 70 -8.96 26.09 12.92
N ILE A 71 -8.06 25.68 12.02
CA ILE A 71 -7.33 26.58 11.10
C ILE A 71 -8.22 27.17 9.97
N SER A 72 -9.54 27.00 10.04
CA SER A 72 -10.55 27.44 9.06
C SER A 72 -10.82 28.96 9.07
N ASN A 73 -9.83 29.79 9.40
CA ASN A 73 -9.95 31.25 9.46
C ASN A 73 -8.70 32.00 8.93
N LEU A 74 -7.84 31.32 8.16
CA LEU A 74 -6.61 31.90 7.58
C LEU A 74 -6.64 32.04 6.04
N PHE A 75 -7.62 31.46 5.34
CA PHE A 75 -7.67 31.39 3.87
C PHE A 75 -8.82 32.22 3.27
N SER A 76 -8.94 33.49 3.65
CA SER A 76 -9.99 34.41 3.19
C SER A 76 -9.49 35.78 2.70
N ARG A 77 -8.31 35.82 2.04
CA ARG A 77 -8.02 36.88 1.05
C ARG A 77 -7.04 36.42 -0.03
N ASN A 78 -7.22 36.97 -1.23
CA ASN A 78 -6.49 36.66 -2.46
C ASN A 78 -4.97 36.85 -2.31
N ILE A 79 -4.18 35.86 -2.74
CA ILE A 79 -2.79 36.04 -3.17
C ILE A 79 -2.61 35.26 -4.48
N ALA A 80 -2.20 35.96 -5.54
CA ALA A 80 -1.89 35.38 -6.85
C ALA A 80 -0.43 35.67 -7.21
N VAL A 81 0.47 35.05 -6.45
CA VAL A 81 1.94 35.01 -6.59
C VAL A 81 2.37 33.64 -6.04
N GLY A 82 3.29 32.86 -6.60
CA GLY A 82 4.22 33.11 -7.71
C GLY A 82 5.62 32.65 -7.32
N LEU A 83 5.94 31.38 -7.60
CA LEU A 83 7.27 30.71 -7.56
C LEU A 83 8.20 30.93 -6.33
N ALA A 84 8.55 29.85 -5.61
CA ALA A 84 9.96 29.39 -5.46
C ALA A 84 10.14 28.24 -4.44
N VAL A 85 10.89 27.21 -4.86
CA VAL A 85 11.89 26.38 -4.13
C VAL A 85 11.55 25.85 -2.71
N GLY A 86 11.60 24.52 -2.53
CA GLY A 86 11.41 23.89 -1.21
C GLY A 86 11.90 22.45 -1.00
N ILE A 87 12.64 21.83 -1.93
CA ILE A 87 13.23 20.48 -1.72
C ILE A 87 14.75 20.57 -1.92
N MET A 88 15.50 20.28 -0.85
CA MET A 88 16.96 20.23 -0.85
C MET A 88 17.42 18.80 -1.12
N SER A 89 18.45 18.63 -1.96
CA SER A 89 18.83 17.33 -2.53
C SER A 89 19.59 16.42 -1.55
N LEU A 90 19.28 15.12 -1.60
CA LEU A 90 20.07 14.00 -1.09
C LEU A 90 19.71 12.77 -1.95
N ALA A 91 20.62 12.00 -2.57
CA ALA A 91 22.08 12.13 -2.70
C ALA A 91 22.52 11.72 -4.12
N ALA A 92 23.75 12.06 -4.52
CA ALA A 92 24.27 11.81 -5.86
C ALA A 92 25.20 10.57 -5.94
N VAL A 93 25.02 9.78 -7.01
CA VAL A 93 25.87 8.67 -7.49
C VAL A 93 25.73 8.69 -9.02
N ALA A 94 26.62 9.27 -9.84
CA ALA A 94 28.02 8.90 -10.16
C ALA A 94 28.17 7.42 -10.61
N ALA A 95 28.54 7.07 -11.85
CA ALA A 95 28.82 7.80 -13.11
C ALA A 95 28.64 6.78 -14.30
N VAL A 96 29.13 6.88 -15.54
CA VAL A 96 30.13 7.71 -16.26
C VAL A 96 29.95 7.53 -17.80
N ILE A 97 30.54 8.39 -18.66
CA ILE A 97 30.85 8.25 -20.12
C ILE A 97 29.77 7.56 -21.01
N SER A 98 28.97 8.23 -21.87
CA SER A 98 29.26 9.13 -23.01
C SER A 98 29.85 8.48 -24.28
N ILE A 99 29.05 8.37 -25.34
CA ILE A 99 29.48 8.31 -26.77
C ILE A 99 28.56 9.25 -27.57
N SER A 100 29.10 9.90 -28.60
CA SER A 100 28.41 10.86 -29.48
C SER A 100 28.06 10.23 -30.83
N ILE A 101 27.07 10.78 -31.56
CA ILE A 101 27.15 11.20 -32.98
C ILE A 101 25.79 11.79 -33.41
N ASN A 102 25.79 13.05 -33.87
CA ASN A 102 24.67 13.65 -34.63
C ASN A 102 24.67 13.14 -36.08
N HIS A 103 23.52 13.16 -36.77
CA HIS A 103 23.39 13.70 -38.14
C HIS A 103 21.91 13.99 -38.48
N THR A 104 21.68 14.92 -39.41
CA THR A 104 20.36 15.53 -39.75
C THR A 104 20.25 15.80 -41.30
N PRO A 105 19.14 16.31 -41.91
CA PRO A 105 18.59 15.72 -43.17
C PRO A 105 18.44 16.59 -44.46
N ASN A 106 17.89 15.97 -45.52
CA ASN A 106 17.03 16.51 -46.62
C ASN A 106 17.60 17.36 -47.81
N HIS A 107 17.96 16.67 -48.90
CA HIS A 107 17.32 16.72 -50.25
C HIS A 107 17.13 18.07 -51.02
N ASN A 108 17.89 18.29 -52.13
CA ASN A 108 17.34 18.49 -53.50
C ASN A 108 18.35 18.73 -54.67
N MET A 109 18.07 18.09 -55.82
CA MET A 109 18.30 18.42 -57.25
C MET A 109 19.67 18.82 -57.90
N VAL A 110 20.24 17.84 -58.63
CA VAL A 110 20.78 17.83 -60.03
C VAL A 110 21.81 18.90 -60.51
N THR A 111 23.03 18.47 -60.90
CA THR A 111 23.52 18.40 -62.33
C THR A 111 25.04 18.10 -62.45
N GLU A 112 25.37 17.06 -63.25
CA GLU A 112 26.62 16.82 -64.02
C GLU A 112 28.01 16.65 -63.34
N ASN A 113 28.44 15.38 -63.28
CA ASN A 113 29.77 14.81 -63.58
C ASN A 113 31.08 15.48 -63.07
N GLU A 114 31.77 14.85 -62.11
CA GLU A 114 32.86 13.90 -62.43
C GLU A 114 33.26 13.00 -61.22
N ASN A 115 33.44 11.69 -61.49
CA ASN A 115 34.17 10.65 -60.74
C ASN A 115 34.63 10.92 -59.27
N THR A 116 33.95 10.32 -58.28
CA THR A 116 34.48 9.21 -57.42
C THR A 116 33.54 8.93 -56.23
N ASP A 117 33.08 7.68 -56.11
CA ASP A 117 32.25 7.13 -55.01
C ASP A 117 33.09 6.72 -53.77
N PRO A 118 32.52 6.46 -52.56
CA PRO A 118 31.09 6.55 -52.20
C PRO A 118 30.71 7.21 -50.85
N ALA A 119 29.41 7.54 -50.76
CA ALA A 119 28.53 7.49 -49.57
C ALA A 119 28.60 8.54 -48.43
N ASN A 120 27.58 9.42 -48.47
CA ASN A 120 26.66 9.79 -47.36
C ASN A 120 26.98 10.99 -46.43
N GLU A 121 26.74 12.19 -46.97
CA GLU A 121 25.94 13.34 -46.47
C GLU A 121 25.80 13.70 -44.96
N ALA A 122 25.65 15.01 -44.70
CA ALA A 122 25.47 15.57 -43.35
C ALA A 122 24.63 16.87 -43.28
N THR A 123 23.71 16.92 -42.29
CA THR A 123 23.11 18.10 -41.59
C THR A 123 22.03 18.97 -42.25
N VAL A 124 21.02 19.33 -41.43
CA VAL A 124 20.19 20.59 -41.38
C VAL A 124 19.33 20.59 -40.08
N TYR A 125 18.81 21.73 -39.60
CA TYR A 125 17.96 21.82 -38.39
C TYR A 125 16.46 21.57 -38.66
N ALA A 126 15.71 21.11 -37.65
CA ALA A 126 14.25 21.26 -37.56
C ALA A 126 13.79 21.35 -36.09
N ASP A 127 12.86 22.24 -35.79
CA ASP A 127 12.23 22.43 -34.47
C ASP A 127 10.98 21.54 -34.34
N SER A 128 10.77 20.93 -33.17
CA SER A 128 9.52 20.28 -32.80
C SER A 128 9.46 19.99 -31.29
N THR A 129 8.40 20.48 -30.64
CA THR A 129 8.07 20.11 -29.26
C THR A 129 7.68 18.62 -29.19
N TYR A 130 8.43 17.81 -28.45
CA TYR A 130 8.11 16.40 -28.22
C TYR A 130 7.53 16.19 -26.83
N ILE A 131 6.40 15.49 -26.75
CA ILE A 131 5.77 15.06 -25.50
C ILE A 131 6.65 13.98 -24.86
N GLU A 132 6.93 14.09 -23.56
CA GLU A 132 7.60 13.01 -22.83
C GLU A 132 6.74 11.74 -22.84
N ILE A 133 7.17 10.73 -23.60
CA ILE A 133 6.66 9.37 -23.45
C ILE A 133 7.27 8.81 -22.15
N PRO A 134 6.48 8.39 -21.16
CA PRO A 134 7.02 7.89 -19.91
C PRO A 134 7.87 6.64 -20.16
N THR A 135 9.09 6.66 -19.64
CA THR A 135 10.01 5.52 -19.72
C THR A 135 9.41 4.32 -18.98
N ALA A 136 9.54 3.12 -19.55
CA ALA A 136 8.99 1.89 -18.97
C ALA A 136 9.60 1.63 -17.58
N SER A 137 8.84 1.93 -16.52
CA SER A 137 9.23 1.61 -15.15
C SER A 137 9.19 0.10 -14.92
N ASN A 138 10.20 -0.41 -14.23
CA ASN A 138 10.11 -1.73 -13.62
C ASN A 138 9.01 -1.69 -12.54
N PRO A 139 8.10 -2.69 -12.44
CA PRO A 139 6.99 -2.65 -11.50
C PRO A 139 7.46 -2.64 -10.03
N GLU A 140 6.94 -1.68 -9.25
CA GLU A 140 7.19 -1.49 -7.82
C GLU A 140 5.97 -1.93 -6.97
N ILE A 141 6.20 -2.14 -5.65
CA ILE A 141 5.12 -2.26 -4.66
C ILE A 141 4.94 -0.91 -3.96
N ILE A 142 3.93 -0.15 -4.37
CA ILE A 142 3.59 1.17 -3.80
C ILE A 142 2.69 0.98 -2.57
N VAL A 143 3.02 1.65 -1.47
CA VAL A 143 2.24 1.65 -0.23
C VAL A 143 1.55 3.00 -0.05
N PHE A 144 0.23 3.00 -0.07
CA PHE A 144 -0.61 4.13 0.31
C PHE A 144 -0.98 4.01 1.80
N ASN A 145 -0.84 5.09 2.56
CA ASN A 145 -1.11 5.09 4.00
C ASN A 145 -2.10 6.19 4.38
N ASN A 146 -3.35 5.79 4.67
CA ASN A 146 -4.46 6.69 4.98
C ASN A 146 -4.74 7.71 3.84
N GLU A 147 -4.53 7.32 2.59
CA GLU A 147 -4.77 8.19 1.42
C GLU A 147 -6.20 8.05 0.86
N PRO A 148 -6.79 9.11 0.27
CA PRO A 148 -8.12 9.04 -0.32
C PRO A 148 -8.17 8.06 -1.49
N LEU A 149 -9.28 7.34 -1.62
CA LEU A 149 -9.56 6.44 -2.73
C LEU A 149 -9.39 7.15 -4.09
N GLU A 150 -9.78 8.42 -4.18
CA GLU A 150 -9.57 9.24 -5.38
C GLU A 150 -8.08 9.39 -5.75
N ILE A 151 -7.17 9.58 -4.79
CA ILE A 151 -5.72 9.70 -5.04
C ILE A 151 -5.12 8.33 -5.41
N ILE A 152 -5.57 7.27 -4.74
CA ILE A 152 -5.14 5.89 -5.01
C ILE A 152 -5.53 5.48 -6.44
N LEU A 153 -6.79 5.69 -6.81
CA LEU A 153 -7.31 5.33 -8.14
C LEU A 153 -6.67 6.16 -9.24
N ASN A 154 -6.53 7.49 -9.10
CA ASN A 154 -5.87 8.30 -10.14
C ASN A 154 -4.46 7.78 -10.44
N ARG A 155 -3.65 7.52 -9.40
CA ARG A 155 -2.28 7.00 -9.60
C ARG A 155 -2.23 5.59 -10.21
N ILE A 156 -3.23 4.75 -9.93
CA ILE A 156 -3.40 3.43 -10.58
C ILE A 156 -3.77 3.62 -12.06
N ALA A 157 -4.76 4.45 -12.34
CA ALA A 157 -5.27 4.71 -13.68
C ALA A 157 -4.19 5.34 -14.57
N ASP A 158 -3.44 6.34 -14.08
CA ASP A 158 -2.33 6.97 -14.79
C ASP A 158 -1.28 5.93 -15.26
N TYR A 159 -0.91 4.98 -14.39
CA TYR A 159 0.10 3.96 -14.69
C TYR A 159 -0.35 2.95 -15.75
N TYR A 160 -1.59 2.43 -15.66
CA TYR A 160 -2.14 1.53 -16.68
C TYR A 160 -2.68 2.30 -17.91
N GLY A 161 -2.73 3.63 -17.87
CA GLY A 161 -3.28 4.54 -18.89
C GLY A 161 -4.81 4.56 -18.97
N TYR A 162 -5.52 4.18 -17.90
CA TYR A 162 -6.98 4.15 -17.83
C TYR A 162 -7.55 5.53 -17.50
N LYS A 163 -8.84 5.73 -17.80
CA LYS A 163 -9.63 6.87 -17.34
C LYS A 163 -10.42 6.49 -16.09
N ILE A 164 -10.91 7.50 -15.38
CA ILE A 164 -11.76 7.34 -14.20
C ILE A 164 -13.10 8.05 -14.42
N LEU A 165 -14.20 7.39 -14.05
CA LEU A 165 -15.52 7.99 -13.92
C LEU A 165 -16.08 7.70 -12.53
N PHE A 166 -16.45 8.74 -11.79
CA PHE A 166 -17.11 8.62 -10.49
C PHE A 166 -18.61 8.89 -10.65
N SER A 167 -19.44 7.96 -10.19
CA SER A 167 -20.86 8.19 -9.91
C SER A 167 -21.04 9.25 -8.82
N GLU A 168 -22.20 9.91 -8.77
CA GLU A 168 -22.43 11.07 -7.90
C GLU A 168 -22.35 10.75 -6.39
N ASN A 169 -22.55 9.49 -6.01
CA ASN A 169 -22.49 9.02 -4.62
C ASN A 169 -21.13 8.40 -4.22
N ALA A 170 -20.20 8.26 -5.16
CA ALA A 170 -18.97 7.50 -4.97
C ALA A 170 -18.12 8.00 -3.79
N THR A 171 -17.57 7.07 -3.00
CA THR A 171 -16.93 7.36 -1.70
C THR A 171 -15.51 7.97 -1.82
N LYS A 172 -15.33 9.04 -2.59
CA LYS A 172 -14.05 9.70 -2.92
C LYS A 172 -13.17 10.02 -1.70
N SER A 173 -13.81 10.37 -0.58
CA SER A 173 -13.16 10.76 0.68
C SER A 173 -12.78 9.59 1.60
N LEU A 174 -13.13 8.34 1.24
CA LEU A 174 -12.70 7.14 1.94
C LEU A 174 -11.17 7.07 1.94
N ARG A 175 -10.57 6.90 3.12
CA ARG A 175 -9.11 6.80 3.27
C ARG A 175 -8.69 5.37 3.57
N LEU A 176 -7.70 4.89 2.82
CA LEU A 176 -7.26 3.50 2.86
C LEU A 176 -5.78 3.38 3.25
N TYR A 177 -5.45 2.25 3.89
CA TYR A 177 -4.13 1.65 3.77
C TYR A 177 -4.21 0.62 2.64
N PHE A 178 -3.39 0.77 1.60
CA PHE A 178 -3.40 -0.11 0.43
C PHE A 178 -1.99 -0.39 -0.07
N ARG A 179 -1.71 -1.63 -0.46
CA ARG A 179 -0.42 -2.07 -1.02
C ARG A 179 -0.65 -2.49 -2.47
N TRP A 180 -0.37 -1.60 -3.40
CA TRP A 180 -0.50 -1.86 -4.83
C TRP A 180 0.79 -2.47 -5.37
N ASN A 181 0.70 -3.67 -5.95
CA ASN A 181 1.79 -4.28 -6.70
C ASN A 181 1.59 -3.98 -8.19
N GLN A 182 2.49 -3.21 -8.79
CA GLN A 182 2.42 -2.81 -10.20
C GLN A 182 2.64 -3.97 -11.21
N ALA A 183 3.06 -5.14 -10.73
CA ALA A 183 3.18 -6.35 -11.55
C ALA A 183 1.83 -7.08 -11.76
N LEU A 184 0.78 -6.70 -11.04
CA LEU A 184 -0.58 -7.21 -11.22
C LEU A 184 -1.29 -6.51 -12.39
N SER A 185 -2.30 -7.15 -12.95
CA SER A 185 -3.20 -6.56 -13.94
C SER A 185 -4.11 -5.50 -13.30
N PRO A 186 -4.63 -4.53 -14.07
CA PRO A 186 -5.59 -3.55 -13.54
C PRO A 186 -6.88 -4.22 -13.04
N GLU A 187 -7.27 -5.36 -13.60
CA GLU A 187 -8.40 -6.18 -13.14
C GLU A 187 -8.13 -6.79 -11.76
N GLU A 188 -6.96 -7.40 -11.54
CA GLU A 188 -6.55 -7.95 -10.23
C GLU A 188 -6.45 -6.85 -9.15
N VAL A 189 -6.01 -5.64 -9.53
CA VAL A 189 -5.96 -4.47 -8.63
C VAL A 189 -7.35 -3.93 -8.32
N VAL A 190 -8.27 -3.96 -9.28
CA VAL A 190 -9.69 -3.61 -9.09
C VAL A 190 -10.42 -4.62 -8.21
N GLU A 191 -10.21 -5.92 -8.42
CA GLU A 191 -10.71 -6.98 -7.54
C GLU A 191 -10.17 -6.81 -6.11
N SER A 192 -8.86 -6.53 -5.98
CA SER A 192 -8.21 -6.26 -4.70
C SER A 192 -8.86 -5.11 -3.93
N LEU A 193 -9.32 -4.05 -4.63
CA LEU A 193 -10.01 -2.90 -4.05
C LEU A 193 -11.51 -3.14 -3.80
N ASN A 194 -12.17 -4.02 -4.56
CA ASN A 194 -13.56 -4.42 -4.34
C ASN A 194 -13.76 -5.30 -3.08
N ASN A 195 -12.67 -5.77 -2.45
CA ASN A 195 -12.73 -6.44 -1.14
C ASN A 195 -13.13 -5.50 0.02
N PHE A 196 -13.14 -4.18 -0.18
CA PHE A 196 -13.63 -3.22 0.81
C PHE A 196 -15.13 -2.96 0.58
N ASN A 197 -16.00 -3.28 1.56
CA ASN A 197 -17.47 -3.17 1.45
C ASN A 197 -18.04 -1.78 1.07
N GLN A 198 -17.22 -0.72 1.05
CA GLN A 198 -17.61 0.65 0.69
C GLN A 198 -17.08 1.08 -0.69
N ILE A 199 -16.58 0.12 -1.47
CA ILE A 199 -15.96 0.31 -2.77
C ILE A 199 -16.63 -0.64 -3.77
N HIS A 200 -17.10 -0.07 -4.89
CA HIS A 200 -17.53 -0.85 -6.04
C HIS A 200 -16.91 -0.25 -7.29
N LEU A 201 -16.05 -1.03 -7.94
CA LEU A 201 -15.28 -0.66 -9.13
C LEU A 201 -15.61 -1.60 -10.26
N SER A 202 -15.84 -1.06 -11.46
CA SER A 202 -15.97 -1.85 -12.69
C SER A 202 -15.08 -1.30 -13.81
N ILE A 203 -14.37 -2.19 -14.50
CA ILE A 203 -13.62 -1.85 -15.71
C ILE A 203 -14.54 -2.00 -16.92
N ASN A 204 -14.70 -0.92 -17.69
CA ASN A 204 -15.32 -0.92 -19.00
C ASN A 204 -14.33 -0.32 -20.01
N ASP A 205 -13.94 -1.11 -21.01
CA ASP A 205 -12.83 -0.83 -21.94
C ASP A 205 -11.56 -0.36 -21.22
N LYS A 206 -11.23 0.94 -21.33
CA LYS A 206 -10.08 1.60 -20.70
C LYS A 206 -10.51 2.61 -19.63
N THR A 207 -11.62 2.35 -18.95
CA THR A 207 -12.23 3.22 -17.94
C THR A 207 -12.57 2.45 -16.67
N ILE A 208 -12.07 2.91 -15.53
CA ILE A 208 -12.48 2.45 -14.20
C ILE A 208 -13.66 3.32 -13.76
N ASN A 209 -14.81 2.69 -13.51
CA ASN A 209 -16.01 3.34 -13.01
C ASN A 209 -16.12 3.04 -11.51
N ILE A 210 -16.58 4.02 -10.72
CA ILE A 210 -16.75 3.92 -9.27
C ILE A 210 -18.17 4.33 -8.91
N ASP A 211 -18.89 3.48 -8.18
CA ASP A 211 -20.27 3.73 -7.73
C ASP A 211 -20.36 4.36 -6.33
#